data_AF-A0A966R9K5-F1
#
_entry.id   AF-A0A966R9K5-F1
#
_cell.length_a   1.000
_cell.length_b   1.000
_cell.length_c   1.000
_cell.angle_alpha   90.00
_cell.angle_beta   90.00
_cell.angle_gamma   90.00
#
_symmetry.space_group_name_H-M   'P 1'
#
loop_
_entity.id
_entity.type
_entity.pdbx_description
1 polymer ?
#
loop_
_entity_poly.entity_id
_entity_poly.type
_entity_poly.pdbx_seq_one_letter_code
_entity_poly.pdbx_strand_id
1 'polypeptide(L)'
;MWELEYEGSRDAIRIASVSWQSAGGRVRIDESGPISRATVVFSGNRNPSDPAAPISTETPTDRYEIRTDRVDISLFSLAAVMKEADGYISPSQYRSDIENAVKDGVALTLDRTNFPLAHKIYKKLARGQDSFPTPRFNLVRVRTYTTTYQQRTRLEAIPPIWKTTSLVAAFALPNAVANILPSDPGPNDTPTGTVWGWMLMDDSASYVPKNNQVEEHKSWAFAAWDTDIYPII
;
A
#
# COMPACT_ATOMS: atom_id res chain seq x y z
N MET A 1 22.06 20.59 1.22
CA MET A 1 22.16 21.21 2.56
C MET A 1 22.65 22.61 2.30
N TRP A 2 21.92 23.61 2.79
CA TRP A 2 22.25 25.02 2.56
C TRP A 2 22.53 25.68 3.90
N GLU A 3 23.67 26.34 4.01
CA GLU A 3 24.07 27.10 5.19
C GLU A 3 24.13 28.57 4.80
N LEU A 4 23.46 29.41 5.58
CA LEU A 4 23.43 30.86 5.39
C LEU A 4 23.88 31.53 6.67
N GLU A 5 24.70 32.56 6.52
CA GLU A 5 25.10 33.44 7.60
C GLU A 5 24.43 34.80 7.43
N TYR A 6 23.83 35.28 8.53
CA TYR A 6 23.20 36.59 8.61
C TYR A 6 23.82 37.40 9.74
N GLU A 7 24.08 38.67 9.48
CA GLU A 7 24.56 39.63 10.46
C GLU A 7 23.54 40.76 10.62
N GLY A 8 23.29 41.17 11.86
CA GLY A 8 22.33 42.23 12.12
C GLY A 8 22.28 42.68 13.57
N SER A 9 21.34 43.58 13.86
CA SER A 9 21.04 43.92 15.25
C SER A 9 20.40 42.73 15.96
N ARG A 10 20.56 42.66 17.28
CA ARG A 10 20.02 41.59 18.12
C ARG A 10 18.52 41.36 17.87
N ASP A 11 17.74 42.43 17.81
CA ASP A 11 16.29 42.36 17.59
C ASP A 11 15.95 41.90 16.16
N ALA A 12 16.68 42.37 15.15
CA ALA A 12 16.47 41.94 13.77
C ALA A 12 16.75 40.44 13.58
N ILE A 13 17.84 39.94 14.18
CA ILE A 13 18.21 38.52 14.13
C ILE A 13 17.20 37.66 14.86
N ARG A 14 16.67 38.10 16.01
CA ARG A 14 15.62 37.36 16.74
C ARG A 14 14.32 37.28 15.96
N ILE A 15 13.86 38.39 15.37
CA ILE A 15 12.66 38.41 14.53
C ILE A 15 12.82 37.51 13.31
N ALA A 16 13.96 37.59 12.62
CA ALA A 16 14.25 36.75 11.46
C ALA A 16 14.44 35.27 11.85
N SER A 17 14.95 34.97 13.05
CA SER A 17 15.09 33.58 13.52
C SER A 17 13.75 32.86 13.66
N VAL A 18 12.69 33.58 14.06
CA VAL A 18 11.34 33.02 14.12
C VAL A 18 10.84 32.67 12.72
N SER A 19 11.09 33.53 11.72
CA SER A 19 10.68 33.25 10.34
C SER A 19 11.48 32.08 9.75
N TRP A 20 12.80 32.00 9.99
CA TRP A 20 13.63 30.88 9.54
C TRP A 20 13.28 29.56 10.21
N GLN A 21 12.97 29.57 11.50
CA GLN A 21 12.49 28.38 12.23
C GLN A 21 11.11 27.95 11.74
N SER A 22 10.18 28.90 11.51
CA SER A 22 8.87 28.60 10.94
C SER A 22 8.98 28.07 9.51
N ALA A 23 10.00 28.52 8.78
CA ALA A 23 10.39 27.97 7.49
C ALA A 23 11.14 26.64 7.61
N GLY A 24 11.36 26.05 8.78
CA GLY A 24 12.02 24.74 8.94
C GLY A 24 13.55 24.75 8.92
N GLY A 25 14.18 25.93 9.08
CA GLY A 25 15.62 26.08 9.25
C GLY A 25 16.06 25.85 10.69
N ARG A 26 17.23 25.22 10.88
CA ARG A 26 17.90 25.16 12.17
C ARG A 26 18.75 26.40 12.36
N VAL A 27 18.45 27.20 13.37
CA VAL A 27 19.12 28.48 13.61
C VAL A 27 20.07 28.36 14.81
N ARG A 28 21.32 28.79 14.63
CA ARG A 28 22.29 29.04 15.71
C ARG A 28 22.56 30.55 15.75
N ILE A 29 22.37 31.16 16.91
CA ILE A 29 22.59 32.60 17.10
C ILE A 29 23.82 32.80 17.99
N ASP A 30 24.70 33.71 17.59
CA ASP A 30 25.79 34.23 18.39
C ASP A 30 25.56 35.74 18.64
N GLU A 31 25.37 36.10 19.90
CA GLU A 31 25.14 37.49 20.34
C GLU A 31 26.31 38.03 21.18
N SER A 32 27.50 37.43 21.08
CA SER A 32 28.67 37.79 21.88
C SER A 32 29.33 39.13 21.50
N GLY A 33 29.07 39.64 20.29
CA GLY A 33 29.63 40.88 19.77
C GLY A 33 28.63 42.05 19.63
N PRO A 34 29.10 43.24 19.22
CA PRO A 34 28.25 44.41 18.94
C PRO A 34 27.31 44.20 17.74
N ILE A 35 27.56 43.19 16.91
CA ILE A 35 26.70 42.70 15.84
C ILE A 35 26.33 41.26 16.19
N SER A 36 25.05 40.92 16.09
CA SER A 36 24.58 39.55 16.27
C SER A 36 24.70 38.78 14.97
N ARG A 37 25.15 37.53 15.06
CA ARG A 37 25.29 36.59 13.95
C ARG A 37 24.29 35.47 14.07
N ALA A 38 23.69 35.06 12.97
CA ALA A 38 22.90 33.84 12.90
C ALA A 38 23.40 32.96 11.77
N THR A 39 23.69 31.70 12.09
CA THR A 39 23.91 30.64 11.12
C THR A 39 22.62 29.84 10.99
N VAL A 40 22.07 29.75 9.79
CA VAL A 40 20.85 29.00 9.50
C VAL A 40 21.16 27.86 8.56
N VAL A 41 20.83 26.64 8.99
CA VAL A 41 20.98 25.44 8.17
C VAL A 41 19.61 24.96 7.72
N PHE A 42 19.39 24.94 6.42
CA PHE A 42 18.20 24.34 5.80
C PHE A 42 18.52 22.94 5.25
N SER A 43 17.68 21.97 5.65
CA SER A 43 17.63 20.62 5.11
C SER A 43 16.49 20.47 4.09
N GLY A 44 16.70 19.65 3.07
CA GLY A 44 15.69 19.38 2.03
C GLY A 44 15.95 20.11 0.70
N ASN A 45 15.00 19.95 -0.23
CA ASN A 45 15.05 20.51 -1.58
C ASN A 45 14.49 21.94 -1.55
N ARG A 46 15.35 22.94 -1.31
CA ARG A 46 14.97 24.36 -1.22
C ARG A 46 15.39 25.15 -2.45
N ASN A 47 14.71 26.27 -2.67
CA ASN A 47 15.10 27.22 -3.70
C ASN A 47 16.55 27.69 -3.44
N PRO A 48 17.50 27.45 -4.36
CA PRO A 48 18.90 27.86 -4.18
C PRO A 48 19.09 29.38 -4.16
N SER A 49 18.16 30.17 -4.70
CA SER A 49 18.27 31.64 -4.73
C SER A 49 17.67 32.33 -3.49
N ASP A 50 16.76 31.66 -2.77
CA ASP A 50 16.18 32.14 -1.51
C ASP A 50 15.72 30.95 -0.65
N PRO A 51 16.58 30.44 0.24
CA PRO A 51 16.25 29.31 1.11
C PRO A 51 15.20 29.63 2.19
N ALA A 52 14.96 30.91 2.47
CA ALA A 52 14.00 31.39 3.45
C ALA A 52 12.60 31.63 2.86
N ALA A 53 12.49 31.79 1.53
CA ALA A 53 11.20 31.85 0.86
C ALA A 53 10.45 30.50 0.94
N PRO A 54 9.14 30.50 1.23
CA PRO A 54 8.32 29.31 1.04
C PRO A 54 8.32 28.97 -0.45
N ILE A 55 8.71 27.74 -0.78
CA ILE A 55 8.59 27.24 -2.16
C ILE A 55 7.10 27.19 -2.44
N SER A 56 6.60 27.99 -3.39
CA SER A 56 5.16 28.06 -3.69
C SER A 56 4.58 26.73 -4.20
N THR A 57 5.46 25.78 -4.56
CA THR A 57 5.14 24.44 -5.04
C THR A 57 6.23 23.46 -4.59
N GLU A 58 6.07 22.84 -3.42
CA GLU A 58 6.85 21.64 -3.11
C GLU A 58 6.38 20.49 -4.01
N THR A 59 7.31 19.85 -4.71
CA THR A 59 7.03 18.59 -5.41
C THR A 59 7.39 17.45 -4.47
N PRO A 60 6.42 16.67 -3.95
CA PRO A 60 6.71 15.51 -3.12
C PRO A 60 7.63 14.54 -3.87
N THR A 61 8.55 13.92 -3.15
CA THR A 61 9.37 12.86 -3.72
C THR A 61 8.70 11.52 -3.45
N ASP A 62 8.33 10.82 -4.52
CA ASP A 62 7.70 9.51 -4.45
C ASP A 62 8.71 8.41 -4.77
N ARG A 63 8.77 7.42 -3.90
CA ARG A 63 9.43 6.15 -4.13
C ARG A 63 8.38 5.05 -4.21
N TYR A 64 8.43 4.27 -5.27
CA TYR A 64 7.58 3.10 -5.44
C TYR A 64 8.39 1.83 -5.24
N GLU A 65 7.78 0.83 -4.62
CA GLU A 65 8.32 -0.50 -4.48
C GLU A 65 7.23 -1.51 -4.81
N ILE A 66 7.53 -2.44 -5.71
CA ILE A 66 6.64 -3.55 -6.04
C ILE A 66 7.23 -4.80 -5.44
N ARG A 67 6.44 -5.46 -4.59
CA ARG A 67 6.79 -6.71 -3.94
C ARG A 67 5.86 -7.80 -4.43
N THR A 68 6.38 -9.03 -4.47
CA THR A 68 5.56 -10.23 -4.62
C THR A 68 5.66 -11.01 -3.33
N ASP A 69 4.56 -11.10 -2.59
CA ASP A 69 4.43 -12.04 -1.49
C ASP A 69 3.70 -13.30 -1.97
N ARG A 70 3.66 -14.33 -1.13
CA ARG A 70 2.89 -15.54 -1.38
C ARG A 70 1.85 -15.67 -0.30
N VAL A 71 0.60 -15.88 -0.72
CA VAL A 71 -0.51 -16.16 0.18
C VAL A 71 -1.01 -17.56 -0.08
N ASP A 72 -1.27 -18.30 0.99
CA ASP A 72 -1.85 -19.62 0.89
C ASP A 72 -3.35 -19.51 0.65
N ILE A 73 -3.79 -20.01 -0.50
CA ILE A 73 -5.20 -20.03 -0.89
C ILE A 73 -5.73 -21.44 -0.70
N SER A 74 -6.94 -21.58 -0.16
CA SER A 74 -7.59 -22.88 0.00
C SER A 74 -7.77 -23.57 -1.34
N LEU A 75 -7.58 -24.90 -1.37
CA LEU A 75 -7.90 -25.71 -2.55
C LEU A 75 -9.37 -25.59 -2.97
N PHE A 76 -10.28 -25.28 -2.04
CA PHE A 76 -11.70 -25.10 -2.33
C PHE A 76 -12.04 -23.73 -2.95
N SER A 77 -11.14 -22.75 -2.86
CA SER A 77 -11.32 -21.41 -3.43
C SER A 77 -10.92 -21.32 -4.91
N LEU A 78 -10.45 -22.43 -5.50
CA LEU A 78 -10.13 -22.49 -6.92
C LEU A 78 -11.40 -22.40 -7.77
N ALA A 79 -11.43 -21.52 -8.77
CA ALA A 79 -12.61 -21.33 -9.64
C ALA A 79 -13.09 -22.63 -10.30
N ALA A 80 -12.17 -23.50 -10.74
CA ALA A 80 -12.53 -24.80 -11.31
C ALA A 80 -13.17 -25.74 -10.28
N VAL A 81 -12.75 -25.65 -9.01
CA VAL A 81 -13.32 -26.45 -7.91
C VAL A 81 -14.69 -25.92 -7.53
N MET A 82 -14.85 -24.60 -7.42
CA MET A 82 -16.15 -23.97 -7.19
C MET A 82 -17.15 -24.35 -8.28
N LYS A 83 -16.74 -24.31 -9.55
CA LYS A 83 -17.58 -24.71 -10.68
C LYS A 83 -18.03 -26.17 -10.61
N GLU A 84 -17.16 -27.09 -10.17
CA GLU A 84 -17.55 -28.49 -9.95
C GLU A 84 -18.50 -28.62 -8.74
N ALA A 85 -18.23 -27.86 -7.68
CA ALA A 85 -19.03 -27.85 -6.46
C ALA A 85 -20.45 -27.29 -6.68
N ASP A 86 -20.62 -26.34 -7.60
CA ASP A 86 -21.92 -25.82 -8.05
C ASP A 86 -22.78 -26.90 -8.73
N GLY A 87 -22.16 -27.94 -9.30
CA GLY A 87 -22.84 -29.10 -9.87
C GLY A 87 -23.28 -30.15 -8.84
N TYR A 88 -22.98 -29.92 -7.55
CA TYR A 88 -23.38 -30.79 -6.44
C TYR A 88 -24.59 -30.20 -5.68
N ILE A 89 -25.04 -30.88 -4.62
CA ILE A 89 -26.15 -30.45 -3.76
C ILE A 89 -25.95 -29.00 -3.31
N SER A 90 -24.75 -28.67 -2.83
CA SER A 90 -24.30 -27.31 -2.56
C SER A 90 -22.76 -27.27 -2.43
N PRO A 91 -22.12 -26.11 -2.62
CA PRO A 91 -20.67 -25.98 -2.42
C PRO A 91 -20.22 -26.30 -0.99
N SER A 92 -21.05 -25.99 0.01
CA SER A 92 -20.77 -26.30 1.42
C SER A 92 -20.82 -27.80 1.69
N GLN A 93 -21.81 -28.52 1.16
CA GLN A 93 -21.92 -29.97 1.32
C GLN A 93 -20.80 -30.69 0.55
N TYR A 94 -20.46 -30.19 -0.64
CA TYR A 94 -19.33 -30.71 -1.42
C TYR A 94 -18.04 -30.68 -0.61
N ARG A 95 -17.76 -29.54 0.05
CA ARG A 95 -16.59 -29.38 0.91
C ARG A 95 -16.62 -30.30 2.13
N SER A 96 -17.74 -30.33 2.85
CA SER A 96 -17.84 -31.12 4.08
C SER A 96 -17.72 -32.62 3.82
N ASP A 97 -18.31 -33.15 2.75
CA ASP A 97 -18.21 -34.57 2.39
C ASP A 97 -16.76 -34.98 2.11
N ILE A 98 -15.99 -34.12 1.43
CA ILE A 98 -14.57 -34.36 1.15
C ILE A 98 -13.74 -34.28 2.43
N GLU A 99 -13.94 -33.25 3.25
CA GLU A 99 -13.20 -33.06 4.50
C GLU A 99 -13.49 -34.19 5.51
N ASN A 100 -14.76 -34.59 5.64
CA ASN A 100 -15.17 -35.70 6.51
C ASN A 100 -14.57 -37.03 6.03
N ALA A 101 -14.60 -37.32 4.73
CA ALA A 101 -14.01 -38.56 4.20
C ALA A 101 -12.51 -38.67 4.53
N VAL A 102 -11.77 -37.56 4.45
CA VAL A 102 -10.35 -37.52 4.82
C VAL A 102 -10.17 -37.70 6.32
N LYS A 103 -10.96 -36.97 7.12
CA LYS A 103 -10.89 -36.99 8.59
C LYS A 103 -11.20 -38.38 9.16
N ASP A 104 -12.20 -39.06 8.59
CA ASP A 104 -12.64 -40.38 9.02
C ASP A 104 -11.76 -41.50 8.43
N GLY A 105 -10.83 -41.17 7.52
CA GLY A 105 -9.95 -42.13 6.87
C GLY A 105 -10.66 -43.08 5.92
N VAL A 106 -11.81 -42.67 5.38
CA VAL A 106 -12.65 -43.48 4.49
C VAL A 106 -12.49 -43.06 3.03
N ALA A 107 -12.87 -43.94 2.11
CA ALA A 107 -12.90 -43.60 0.69
C ALA A 107 -13.97 -42.56 0.38
N LEU A 108 -13.66 -41.63 -0.53
CA LEU A 108 -14.62 -40.63 -0.99
C LEU A 108 -15.77 -41.29 -1.75
N THR A 109 -17.00 -41.02 -1.33
CA THR A 109 -18.23 -41.61 -1.90
C THR A 109 -18.75 -40.89 -3.15
N LEU A 110 -18.27 -39.67 -3.42
CA LEU A 110 -18.68 -38.90 -4.60
C LEU A 110 -18.29 -39.64 -5.89
N ASP A 111 -19.19 -39.65 -6.87
CA ASP A 111 -18.94 -40.30 -8.16
C ASP A 111 -17.75 -39.64 -8.87
N ARG A 112 -16.78 -40.46 -9.27
CA ARG A 112 -15.52 -39.99 -9.87
C ARG A 112 -15.71 -39.47 -11.29
N THR A 113 -16.75 -39.90 -11.99
CA THR A 113 -17.03 -39.48 -13.37
C THR A 113 -17.60 -38.06 -13.36
N ASN A 114 -18.52 -37.78 -12.45
CA ASN A 114 -19.18 -36.49 -12.31
C ASN A 114 -18.36 -35.47 -11.49
N PHE A 115 -17.57 -35.93 -10.51
CA PHE A 115 -16.80 -35.07 -9.59
C PHE A 115 -15.29 -35.41 -9.60
N PRO A 116 -14.60 -35.28 -10.73
CA PRO A 116 -13.19 -35.66 -10.84
C PRO A 116 -12.23 -34.79 -10.01
N LEU A 117 -12.53 -33.51 -9.75
CA LEU A 117 -11.71 -32.64 -8.91
C LEU A 117 -11.85 -33.00 -7.43
N ALA A 118 -13.02 -33.44 -6.97
CA ALA A 118 -13.25 -33.89 -5.59
C ALA A 118 -12.24 -34.98 -5.19
N HIS A 119 -12.04 -35.97 -6.08
CA HIS A 119 -11.06 -37.05 -5.87
C HIS A 119 -9.61 -36.55 -5.85
N LYS A 120 -9.28 -35.50 -6.61
CA LYS A 120 -7.95 -34.88 -6.57
C LYS A 120 -7.72 -34.10 -5.29
N ILE A 121 -8.74 -33.37 -4.81
CA ILE A 121 -8.70 -32.62 -3.55
C ILE A 121 -8.59 -33.58 -2.37
N TYR A 122 -9.40 -34.63 -2.34
CA TYR A 122 -9.31 -35.70 -1.33
C TYR A 122 -7.88 -36.23 -1.20
N LYS A 123 -7.21 -36.55 -2.32
CA LYS A 123 -5.80 -37.00 -2.30
C LYS A 123 -4.80 -35.94 -1.86
N LYS A 124 -5.09 -34.65 -2.04
CA LYS A 124 -4.25 -33.56 -1.54
C LYS A 124 -4.42 -33.40 -0.04
N LEU A 125 -5.66 -33.36 0.44
CA LEU A 125 -6.00 -33.28 1.85
C LEU A 125 -5.49 -34.48 2.64
N ALA A 126 -5.60 -35.70 2.11
CA ALA A 126 -5.04 -36.91 2.72
C ALA A 126 -3.50 -36.88 2.85
N ARG A 127 -2.81 -36.01 2.09
CA ARG A 127 -1.36 -35.75 2.22
C ARG A 127 -1.04 -34.55 3.12
N GLY A 128 -2.05 -33.96 3.76
CA GLY A 128 -1.91 -32.75 4.58
C GLY A 128 -1.80 -31.46 3.78
N GLN A 129 -2.20 -31.44 2.51
CA GLN A 129 -2.23 -30.24 1.68
C GLN A 129 -3.65 -29.68 1.59
N ASP A 130 -3.94 -28.61 2.32
CA ASP A 130 -5.23 -27.90 2.35
C ASP A 130 -5.24 -26.60 1.52
N SER A 131 -4.05 -26.09 1.22
CA SER A 131 -3.81 -24.82 0.57
C SER A 131 -2.64 -24.89 -0.41
N PHE A 132 -2.51 -23.86 -1.24
CA PHE A 132 -1.37 -23.70 -2.14
C PHE A 132 -0.93 -22.23 -2.19
N PRO A 133 0.39 -21.97 -2.25
CA PRO A 133 0.91 -20.62 -2.27
C PRO A 133 0.67 -19.99 -3.64
N THR A 134 -0.01 -18.85 -3.66
CA THR A 134 -0.26 -18.04 -4.85
C THR A 134 0.48 -16.71 -4.72
N PRO A 135 1.15 -16.22 -5.78
CA PRO A 135 1.77 -14.91 -5.75
C PRO A 135 0.68 -13.84 -5.58
N ARG A 136 0.89 -12.95 -4.63
CA ARG A 136 0.14 -11.72 -4.45
C ARG A 136 1.10 -10.55 -4.69
N PHE A 137 0.62 -9.54 -5.40
CA PHE A 137 1.43 -8.38 -5.75
C PHE A 137 1.08 -7.25 -4.80
N ASN A 138 2.10 -6.62 -4.22
CA ASN A 138 1.95 -5.48 -3.34
C ASN A 138 2.65 -4.27 -3.95
N LEU A 139 1.93 -3.17 -4.10
CA LEU A 139 2.46 -1.88 -4.47
C LEU A 139 2.64 -1.06 -3.20
N VAL A 140 3.84 -0.57 -2.95
CA VAL A 140 4.15 0.35 -1.85
C VAL A 140 4.55 1.69 -2.43
N ARG A 141 3.96 2.77 -1.92
CA ARG A 141 4.39 4.14 -2.19
C ARG A 141 4.88 4.76 -0.89
N VAL A 142 6.10 5.28 -0.91
CA VAL A 142 6.64 6.15 0.13
C VAL A 142 6.74 7.54 -0.46
N ARG A 143 6.02 8.50 0.12
CA ARG A 143 5.97 9.88 -0.34
C ARG A 143 6.53 10.80 0.75
N THR A 144 7.55 11.58 0.41
CA THR A 144 8.17 12.54 1.35
C THR A 144 7.81 13.97 0.98
N TYR A 145 7.31 14.74 1.95
CA TYR A 145 6.96 16.17 1.81
C TYR A 145 7.21 16.93 3.12
N THR A 146 7.30 18.26 3.07
CA THR A 146 7.47 19.08 4.28
C THR A 146 6.18 19.21 5.08
N THR A 147 6.33 19.48 6.37
CA THR A 147 5.25 19.47 7.37
C THR A 147 4.25 20.61 7.21
N THR A 148 4.59 21.63 6.42
CA THR A 148 3.68 22.71 6.02
C THR A 148 2.61 22.23 5.03
N TYR A 149 2.85 21.13 4.32
CA TYR A 149 1.98 20.56 3.29
C TYR A 149 1.23 19.30 3.77
N GLN A 150 0.79 19.27 5.03
CA GLN A 150 -0.02 18.17 5.55
C GLN A 150 -1.33 18.03 4.77
N GLN A 151 -1.34 17.14 3.79
CA GLN A 151 -2.58 16.53 3.32
C GLN A 151 -3.07 15.61 4.44
N ARG A 152 -4.31 15.81 4.88
CA ARG A 152 -4.95 14.90 5.84
C ARG A 152 -5.24 13.60 5.12
N THR A 153 -4.42 12.60 5.37
CA THR A 153 -4.73 11.21 5.03
C THR A 153 -6.05 10.84 5.68
N ARG A 154 -7.06 10.51 4.87
CA ARG A 154 -8.37 10.07 5.35
C ARG A 154 -8.30 8.58 5.58
N LEU A 155 -8.34 8.17 6.85
CA LEU A 155 -8.52 6.77 7.21
C LEU A 155 -9.97 6.38 6.89
N GLU A 156 -10.16 5.50 5.91
CA GLU A 156 -11.45 4.93 5.60
C GLU A 156 -11.64 3.65 6.42
N ALA A 157 -12.82 3.50 7.05
CA ALA A 157 -13.11 2.34 7.88
C ALA A 157 -13.23 1.03 7.05
N ILE A 158 -13.65 1.15 5.79
CA ILE A 158 -13.72 0.05 4.84
C ILE A 158 -12.90 0.49 3.62
N PRO A 159 -11.75 -0.16 3.35
CA PRO A 159 -10.93 0.20 2.20
C PRO A 159 -11.64 -0.21 0.90
N PRO A 160 -11.68 0.65 -0.12
CA PRO A 160 -12.22 0.28 -1.41
C PRO A 160 -11.24 -0.58 -2.22
N ILE A 161 -11.78 -1.24 -3.24
CA ILE A 161 -11.02 -1.97 -4.26
C ILE A 161 -10.87 -1.06 -5.48
N TRP A 162 -9.65 -0.72 -5.86
CA TRP A 162 -9.35 -0.02 -7.11
C TRP A 162 -9.03 -1.01 -8.21
N LYS A 163 -9.70 -0.88 -9.36
CA LYS A 163 -9.18 -1.51 -10.59
C LYS A 163 -7.81 -0.93 -10.94
N THR A 164 -6.97 -1.67 -11.67
CA THR A 164 -5.61 -1.22 -11.98
C THR A 164 -5.60 0.15 -12.69
N THR A 165 -6.54 0.40 -13.60
CA THR A 165 -6.69 1.69 -14.28
C THR A 165 -7.17 2.80 -13.34
N SER A 166 -8.14 2.52 -12.47
CA SER A 166 -8.64 3.47 -11.46
C SER A 166 -7.56 3.84 -10.45
N LEU A 167 -6.72 2.88 -10.02
CA LEU A 167 -5.59 3.12 -9.11
C LEU A 167 -4.56 4.06 -9.76
N VAL A 168 -4.16 3.77 -11.00
CA VAL A 168 -3.18 4.58 -11.75
C VAL A 168 -3.66 6.03 -11.87
N ALA A 169 -4.94 6.22 -12.20
CA ALA A 169 -5.54 7.56 -12.30
C ALA A 169 -5.66 8.25 -10.94
N ALA A 170 -6.18 7.57 -9.92
CA ALA A 170 -6.44 8.15 -8.60
C ALA A 170 -5.16 8.59 -7.87
N PHE A 171 -4.06 7.84 -8.06
CA PHE A 171 -2.78 8.13 -7.40
C PHE A 171 -1.73 8.72 -8.33
N ALA A 172 -2.11 9.05 -9.57
CA ALA A 172 -1.23 9.60 -10.61
C ALA A 172 0.09 8.81 -10.73
N LEU A 173 -0.01 7.48 -10.83
CA LEU A 173 1.16 6.61 -10.87
C LEU A 173 2.00 6.91 -12.13
N PRO A 174 3.34 7.01 -12.03
CA PRO A 174 4.19 7.18 -13.20
C PRO A 174 4.01 6.04 -14.20
N ASN A 175 4.06 6.33 -15.50
CA ASN A 175 3.91 5.31 -16.56
C ASN A 175 4.87 4.13 -16.38
N ALA A 176 6.10 4.37 -15.90
CA ALA A 176 7.07 3.32 -15.62
C ALA A 176 6.57 2.32 -14.55
N VAL A 177 5.81 2.78 -13.55
CA VAL A 177 5.18 1.96 -12.52
C VAL A 177 3.90 1.32 -13.05
N ALA A 178 3.06 2.07 -13.77
CA ALA A 178 1.80 1.56 -14.32
C ALA A 178 2.02 0.38 -15.28
N ASN A 179 3.08 0.43 -16.11
CA ASN A 179 3.38 -0.60 -17.11
C ASN A 179 3.85 -1.95 -16.53
N ILE A 180 4.23 -1.99 -15.24
CA ILE A 180 4.69 -3.21 -14.57
C ILE A 180 3.63 -3.80 -13.63
N LEU A 181 2.50 -3.13 -13.45
CA LEU A 181 1.38 -3.68 -12.68
C LEU A 181 0.73 -4.84 -13.46
N PRO A 182 0.30 -5.91 -12.79
CA PRO A 182 -0.49 -6.96 -13.42
C PRO A 182 -1.75 -6.41 -14.07
N SER A 183 -2.12 -6.99 -15.21
CA SER A 183 -3.45 -6.81 -15.77
C SER A 183 -4.48 -7.58 -14.95
N ASP A 184 -5.70 -7.05 -14.86
CA ASP A 184 -6.81 -7.74 -14.22
C ASP A 184 -7.09 -9.08 -14.95
N PRO A 185 -7.13 -10.22 -14.24
CA PRO A 185 -7.44 -11.53 -14.82
C PRO A 185 -8.80 -11.57 -15.54
N GLY A 186 -8.94 -12.52 -16.47
CA GLY A 186 -10.19 -12.69 -17.21
C GLY A 186 -11.35 -13.18 -16.33
N PRO A 187 -12.61 -13.09 -16.84
CA PRO A 187 -13.79 -13.51 -16.08
C PRO A 187 -13.77 -14.98 -15.64
N ASN A 188 -13.11 -15.84 -16.40
CA ASN A 188 -13.00 -17.28 -16.10
C ASN A 188 -12.06 -17.59 -14.93
N ASP A 189 -11.17 -16.65 -14.58
CA ASP A 189 -10.18 -16.77 -13.50
C ASP A 189 -10.58 -15.93 -12.28
N THR A 190 -11.79 -15.37 -12.30
CA THR A 190 -12.35 -14.56 -11.22
C THR A 190 -13.43 -15.37 -10.50
N PRO A 191 -13.22 -15.77 -9.23
CA PRO A 191 -14.25 -16.42 -8.45
C PRO A 191 -15.56 -15.61 -8.39
N THR A 192 -16.70 -16.29 -8.40
CA THR A 192 -18.02 -15.65 -8.28
C THR A 192 -18.12 -14.81 -7.01
N GLY A 193 -18.67 -13.59 -7.10
CA GLY A 193 -18.79 -12.66 -5.97
C GLY A 193 -17.47 -11.93 -5.62
N THR A 194 -16.45 -12.06 -6.46
CA THR A 194 -15.18 -11.36 -6.28
C THR A 194 -14.80 -10.53 -7.50
N VAL A 195 -13.91 -9.56 -7.29
CA VAL A 195 -13.28 -8.78 -8.35
C VAL A 195 -11.78 -8.68 -8.09
N TRP A 196 -10.97 -8.82 -9.13
CA TRP A 196 -9.55 -8.55 -9.03
C TRP A 196 -9.28 -7.06 -8.97
N GLY A 197 -8.46 -6.65 -8.02
CA GLY A 197 -8.08 -5.25 -7.88
C GLY A 197 -7.13 -5.01 -6.72
N TRP A 198 -6.80 -3.75 -6.52
CA TRP A 198 -5.89 -3.26 -5.50
C TRP A 198 -6.70 -2.79 -4.30
N MET A 199 -6.42 -3.30 -3.11
CA MET A 199 -7.02 -2.82 -1.87
C MET A 199 -5.95 -2.17 -1.00
N LEU A 200 -6.26 -1.02 -0.39
CA LEU A 200 -5.35 -0.31 0.50
C LEU A 200 -5.20 -1.10 1.81
N MET A 201 -3.96 -1.52 2.10
CA MET A 201 -3.61 -2.35 3.26
C MET A 201 -2.95 -1.55 4.37
N ASP A 202 -2.19 -0.52 4.01
CA ASP A 202 -1.56 0.39 4.96
C ASP A 202 -1.69 1.82 4.46
N ASP A 203 -2.00 2.72 5.39
CA ASP A 203 -2.03 4.15 5.16
C ASP A 203 -1.54 4.88 6.41
N SER A 204 -0.23 5.04 6.48
CA SER A 204 0.45 5.57 7.66
C SER A 204 1.32 6.77 7.29
N ALA A 205 1.58 7.63 8.27
CA ALA A 205 2.47 8.76 8.10
C ALA A 205 3.43 8.83 9.29
N SER A 206 4.72 8.97 9.00
CA SER A 206 5.74 9.19 10.01
C SER A 206 6.28 10.62 9.91
N TYR A 207 6.42 11.26 11.06
CA TYR A 207 7.02 12.59 11.16
C TYR A 207 8.50 12.42 11.49
N VAL A 208 9.38 13.06 10.71
CA VAL A 208 10.83 13.07 10.92
C VAL A 208 11.24 14.46 11.42
N PRO A 209 11.32 14.68 12.76
CA PRO A 209 11.60 16.01 13.32
C PRO A 209 12.95 16.58 12.87
N LYS A 210 13.91 15.69 12.59
CA LYS A 210 15.27 16.10 12.23
C LYS A 210 15.30 16.95 10.96
N ASN A 211 14.45 16.62 9.99
CA ASN A 211 14.43 17.22 8.66
C ASN A 211 13.16 18.04 8.39
N ASN A 212 12.24 18.13 9.36
CA ASN A 212 10.91 18.73 9.21
C ASN A 212 10.14 18.17 8.00
N GLN A 213 10.22 16.85 7.83
CA GLN A 213 9.61 16.10 6.74
C GLN A 213 8.60 15.09 7.28
N VAL A 214 7.55 14.85 6.51
CA VAL A 214 6.59 13.77 6.69
C VAL A 214 6.88 12.73 5.63
N GLU A 215 6.94 11.46 6.02
CA GLU A 215 6.96 10.32 5.12
C GLU A 215 5.60 9.61 5.21
N GLU A 216 4.81 9.71 4.15
CA GLU A 216 3.58 8.93 3.97
C GLU A 216 3.93 7.56 3.39
N HIS A 217 3.41 6.51 3.99
CA HIS A 217 3.50 5.13 3.53
C HIS A 217 2.10 4.66 3.16
N LYS A 218 1.92 4.30 1.88
CA LYS A 218 0.74 3.60 1.41
C LYS A 218 1.14 2.25 0.84
N SER A 219 0.35 1.23 1.13
CA SER A 219 0.50 -0.06 0.48
C SER A 219 -0.83 -0.59 -0.04
N TRP A 220 -0.80 -1.18 -1.23
CA TRP A 220 -1.95 -1.84 -1.85
C TRP A 220 -1.61 -3.28 -2.17
N ALA A 221 -2.56 -4.18 -1.92
CA ALA A 221 -2.45 -5.58 -2.28
C ALA A 221 -3.39 -5.92 -3.45
N PHE A 222 -2.86 -6.61 -4.45
CA PHE A 222 -3.60 -7.09 -5.61
C PHE A 222 -4.08 -8.53 -5.40
N ALA A 223 -5.40 -8.71 -5.28
CA ALA A 223 -6.02 -10.01 -5.10
C ALA A 223 -7.46 -10.00 -5.66
N ALA A 224 -8.10 -11.17 -5.66
CA ALA A 224 -9.54 -11.29 -5.81
C ALA A 224 -10.21 -10.90 -4.48
N TRP A 225 -10.90 -9.77 -4.46
CA TRP A 225 -11.57 -9.22 -3.29
C TRP A 225 -13.08 -9.37 -3.40
N ASP A 226 -13.72 -9.59 -2.27
CA ASP A 226 -15.16 -9.79 -2.18
C ASP A 226 -15.94 -8.50 -2.49
N THR A 227 -16.91 -8.58 -3.41
CA THR A 227 -17.69 -7.41 -3.86
C THR A 227 -18.87 -7.07 -2.96
N ASP A 228 -19.26 -7.96 -2.05
CA ASP A 228 -20.33 -7.74 -1.08
C ASP A 228 -19.79 -6.99 0.16
N ILE A 229 -18.50 -7.20 0.47
CA ILE A 229 -17.83 -6.55 1.61
C ILE A 229 -17.23 -5.20 1.23
N TYR A 230 -16.52 -5.13 0.10
CA TYR A 230 -15.71 -3.97 -0.23
C TYR A 230 -16.28 -3.21 -1.45
N PRO A 231 -16.38 -1.87 -1.36
CA PRO A 231 -16.84 -1.07 -2.49
C PRO A 231 -15.79 -1.04 -3.61
N ILE A 232 -16.25 -1.04 -4.87
CA ILE A 232 -15.39 -1.01 -6.06
C ILE A 232 -15.29 0.43 -6.59
N ILE A 233 -14.07 0.86 -6.94
CA ILE A 233 -13.73 2.16 -7.54
C ILE A 233 -12.97 1.97 -8.86
#